data_AF-A0A2H3J7U9-F1
#
_entry.id   AF-A0A2H3J7U9-F1
#
_cell.length_a   1.000
_cell.length_b   1.000
_cell.length_c   1.000
_cell.angle_alpha   90.00
_cell.angle_beta   90.00
_cell.angle_gamma   90.00
#
_symmetry.space_group_name_H-M   'P 1'
#
loop_
_entity.id
_entity.type
_entity.pdbx_description
1 polymer ?
#
loop_
_entity_poly.entity_id
_entity_poly.type
_entity_poly.pdbx_seq_one_letter_code
_entity_poly.pdbx_strand_id
1 'polypeptide(L)'
;MNATSGQHNSSQDQAFGEHAVRPDAPRRTGTSPLLPDLDLPQSDLDLSLTFESILAEPAKQEPEDPEVKKMQKRASNVLKLTQENEKLQAELRAMSERLEAAERRQKELNQRAAARSQERNISS
;
A
#
# COMPACT_ATOMS: atom_id res chain seq x y z
N MET A 1 -40.00 40.14 6.02
CA MET A 1 -39.50 39.97 4.65
C MET A 1 -37.98 40.02 4.71
N ASN A 2 -37.29 38.89 4.64
CA ASN A 2 -35.82 38.86 4.57
C ASN A 2 -35.45 38.38 3.17
N ALA A 3 -34.82 39.26 2.40
CA ALA A 3 -34.16 38.92 1.14
C ALA A 3 -32.66 38.79 1.42
N THR A 4 -32.10 37.60 1.23
CA THR A 4 -30.66 37.38 1.18
C THR A 4 -30.31 37.13 -0.28
N SER A 5 -29.81 38.17 -0.95
CA SER A 5 -29.24 38.08 -2.29
C SER A 5 -27.74 37.89 -2.13
N GLY A 6 -27.20 36.87 -2.80
CA GLY A 6 -25.75 36.67 -2.86
C GLY A 6 -25.07 37.71 -3.75
N GLN A 7 -23.73 37.76 -3.70
CA GLN A 7 -22.82 37.84 -4.85
C GLN A 7 -21.34 37.90 -4.38
N HIS A 8 -20.55 36.98 -4.96
CA HIS A 8 -19.21 37.14 -5.54
C HIS A 8 -18.03 37.79 -4.78
N ASN A 9 -17.12 36.87 -4.42
CA ASN A 9 -15.66 36.87 -4.57
C ASN A 9 -15.04 37.95 -5.47
N SER A 10 -13.96 38.60 -5.01
CA SER A 10 -12.66 38.82 -5.72
C SER A 10 -11.94 40.05 -5.17
N SER A 11 -10.70 39.87 -4.70
CA SER A 11 -9.54 40.78 -4.82
C SER A 11 -8.66 40.70 -3.57
N GLN A 12 -7.69 39.79 -3.57
CA GLN A 12 -6.51 39.95 -2.73
C GLN A 12 -5.30 39.27 -3.38
N ASP A 13 -4.83 39.85 -4.49
CA ASP A 13 -3.45 39.70 -4.92
C ASP A 13 -2.64 40.87 -4.33
N GLN A 14 -1.83 40.59 -3.31
CA GLN A 14 -0.77 41.49 -2.86
C GLN A 14 0.56 40.74 -2.82
N ALA A 15 1.33 40.98 -3.87
CA ALA A 15 2.76 41.30 -3.87
C ALA A 15 3.63 40.75 -2.73
N PHE A 16 4.48 39.78 -3.06
CA PHE A 16 5.82 39.69 -2.47
C PHE A 16 6.86 39.53 -3.59
N GLY A 17 7.72 40.54 -3.69
CA GLY A 17 8.80 40.64 -4.66
C GLY A 17 9.80 39.50 -4.55
N GLU A 18 10.12 38.93 -5.70
CA GLU A 18 11.16 37.94 -5.91
C GLU A 18 12.53 38.58 -5.66
N HIS A 19 13.08 38.36 -4.46
CA HIS A 19 14.51 38.53 -4.24
C HIS A 19 15.27 37.41 -4.96
N ALA A 20 15.77 37.73 -6.14
CA ALA A 20 16.75 36.95 -6.86
C ALA A 20 18.06 36.86 -6.05
N VAL A 21 18.24 35.78 -5.29
CA VAL A 21 19.55 35.29 -4.87
C VAL A 21 19.57 33.80 -5.18
N ARG A 22 20.18 33.44 -6.30
CA ARG A 22 20.52 32.05 -6.61
C ARG A 22 21.57 31.59 -5.58
N PRO A 23 21.30 30.60 -4.72
CA PRO A 23 22.39 29.94 -4.03
C PRO A 23 23.14 29.08 -5.04
N ASP A 24 24.46 29.24 -5.01
CA ASP A 24 25.48 28.50 -5.73
C ASP A 24 25.10 27.03 -5.97
N ALA A 25 25.13 26.59 -7.23
CA ALA A 25 25.08 25.18 -7.55
C ALA A 25 26.40 24.54 -7.08
N PRO A 26 26.39 23.43 -6.31
CA PRO A 26 27.62 22.78 -5.91
C PRO A 26 28.34 22.23 -7.15
N ARG A 27 29.53 22.77 -7.43
CA ARG A 27 30.45 22.24 -8.42
C ARG A 27 30.75 20.78 -8.06
N ARG A 28 30.30 19.83 -8.89
CA ARG A 28 30.70 18.43 -8.80
C ARG A 28 32.18 18.30 -9.20
N THR A 29 33.09 18.39 -8.25
CA THR A 29 34.46 17.91 -8.45
C THR A 29 34.45 16.39 -8.32
N GLY A 30 34.07 15.72 -9.41
CA GLY A 30 34.07 14.26 -9.47
C GLY A 30 35.50 13.73 -9.62
N THR A 31 36.19 13.51 -8.51
CA THR A 31 37.19 12.44 -8.47
C THR A 31 36.43 11.14 -8.26
N SER A 32 36.20 10.39 -9.34
CA SER A 32 35.61 9.06 -9.24
C SER A 32 36.55 8.18 -8.40
N PRO A 33 36.07 7.49 -7.35
CA PRO A 33 36.91 6.55 -6.62
C PRO A 33 37.35 5.42 -7.58
N LEU A 34 38.65 5.16 -7.64
CA LEU A 34 39.17 4.01 -8.39
C LEU A 34 38.73 2.74 -7.64
N LEU A 35 38.00 1.86 -8.33
CA LEU A 35 37.63 0.56 -7.78
C LEU A 35 38.89 -0.32 -7.66
N PRO A 36 39.06 -1.07 -6.56
CA PRO A 36 40.12 -2.05 -6.46
C PRO A 36 39.91 -3.15 -7.51
N ASP A 37 40.97 -3.52 -8.21
CA ASP A 37 40.97 -4.64 -9.15
C ASP A 37 40.95 -5.94 -8.33
N LEU A 38 39.77 -6.56 -8.25
CA LEU A 38 39.55 -7.78 -7.48
C LEU A 38 39.68 -8.97 -8.43
N ASP A 39 40.81 -9.67 -8.37
CA ASP A 39 40.99 -10.94 -9.05
C ASP A 39 40.23 -12.02 -8.26
N LEU A 40 38.96 -12.23 -8.64
CA LEU A 40 38.12 -13.24 -8.03
C LEU A 40 38.50 -14.61 -8.61
N PRO A 41 38.71 -15.64 -7.77
CA PRO A 41 38.86 -17.00 -8.29
C PRO A 41 37.61 -17.37 -9.08
N GLN A 42 37.79 -17.82 -10.32
CA GLN A 42 36.71 -18.40 -11.11
C GLN A 42 36.27 -19.67 -10.40
N SER A 43 35.20 -19.58 -9.60
CA SER A 43 34.61 -20.73 -8.95
C SER A 43 33.87 -21.55 -10.02
N ASP A 44 34.38 -22.75 -10.30
CA ASP A 44 33.65 -23.79 -11.01
C ASP A 44 32.47 -24.22 -10.14
N LEU A 45 31.36 -23.50 -10.27
CA LEU A 45 30.13 -23.83 -9.58
C LEU A 45 29.51 -25.04 -10.27
N ASP A 46 29.76 -26.22 -9.71
CA ASP A 46 29.16 -27.46 -10.17
C ASP A 46 27.66 -27.49 -9.86
N LEU A 47 26.85 -27.26 -10.89
CA LEU A 47 25.39 -27.32 -10.81
C LEU A 47 24.85 -28.77 -10.80
N SER A 48 25.72 -29.78 -10.77
CA SER A 48 25.33 -31.20 -10.65
C SER A 48 24.88 -31.58 -9.23
N LEU A 49 25.01 -30.66 -8.27
CA LEU A 49 24.53 -30.85 -6.90
C LEU A 49 23.01 -31.07 -6.88
N THR A 50 22.60 -32.24 -6.42
CA THR A 50 21.20 -32.55 -6.16
C THR A 50 20.71 -31.81 -4.92
N PHE A 51 19.42 -31.44 -4.89
CA PHE A 51 18.82 -30.70 -3.78
C PHE A 51 19.00 -31.41 -2.42
N GLU A 52 19.07 -32.73 -2.43
CA GLU A 52 19.38 -33.57 -1.26
C GLU A 52 20.82 -33.38 -0.76
N SER A 53 21.80 -33.18 -1.65
CA SER A 53 23.20 -32.94 -1.28
C SER A 53 23.39 -31.58 -0.59
N ILE A 54 22.57 -30.59 -0.93
CA ILE A 54 22.58 -29.25 -0.32
C ILE A 54 22.00 -29.31 1.11
N LEU A 55 21.04 -30.19 1.35
CA LEU A 55 20.44 -30.41 2.67
C LEU A 55 21.27 -31.37 3.56
N ALA A 56 22.08 -32.23 2.94
CA ALA A 56 22.88 -33.24 3.62
C ALA A 56 24.26 -32.76 4.08
N GLU A 57 24.70 -31.56 3.69
CA GLU A 57 25.92 -30.99 4.27
C GLU A 57 25.63 -30.66 5.73
N PRO A 58 26.29 -31.33 6.70
CA PRO A 58 26.10 -30.98 8.10
C PRO A 58 26.61 -29.56 8.23
N ALA A 59 25.70 -28.65 8.58
CA ALA A 59 25.99 -27.29 8.96
C ALA A 59 27.23 -27.32 9.87
N LYS A 60 28.41 -27.06 9.28
CA LYS A 60 29.53 -26.50 10.01
C LYS A 60 28.88 -25.30 10.65
N GLN A 61 28.76 -25.35 11.97
CA GLN A 61 28.18 -24.29 12.78
C GLN A 61 29.10 -23.08 12.60
N GLU A 62 28.99 -22.40 11.47
CA GLU A 62 29.34 -21.00 11.39
C GLU A 62 28.47 -20.32 12.45
N PRO A 63 29.06 -19.42 13.26
CA PRO A 63 28.28 -18.66 14.21
C PRO A 63 27.17 -17.96 13.42
N GLU A 64 25.92 -18.37 13.64
CA GLU A 64 24.78 -17.87 12.86
C GLU A 64 24.90 -16.36 12.71
N ASP A 65 25.12 -15.93 11.47
CA ASP A 65 25.30 -14.54 11.12
C ASP A 65 24.11 -13.76 11.72
N PRO A 66 24.36 -12.74 12.57
CA PRO A 66 23.30 -11.93 13.15
C PRO A 66 22.35 -11.34 12.08
N GLU A 67 22.81 -11.19 10.84
CA GLU A 67 21.98 -10.77 9.72
C GLU A 67 20.98 -11.85 9.29
N VAL A 68 21.39 -13.12 9.23
CA VAL A 68 20.51 -14.26 8.91
C VAL A 68 19.40 -14.40 9.95
N LYS A 69 19.72 -14.28 11.24
CA LYS A 69 18.70 -14.26 12.33
C LYS A 69 17.68 -13.14 12.16
N LYS A 70 18.14 -11.94 11.75
CA LYS A 70 17.25 -10.80 11.49
C LYS A 70 16.37 -11.06 10.28
N MET A 71 16.91 -11.66 9.21
CA MET A 71 16.13 -12.04 8.03
C MET A 71 15.05 -13.06 8.37
N GLN A 72 15.36 -14.12 9.13
CA GLN A 72 14.38 -15.11 9.56
C GLN A 72 13.25 -14.48 10.40
N LYS A 73 13.60 -13.59 11.35
CA LYS A 73 12.58 -12.86 12.14
C LYS A 73 11.70 -11.97 11.27
N ARG A 74 12.30 -11.25 10.31
CA ARG A 74 11.53 -10.42 9.36
C ARG A 74 10.59 -11.28 8.52
N ALA A 75 11.06 -12.41 8.00
CA ALA A 75 10.22 -13.34 7.25
C ALA A 75 9.04 -13.86 8.08
N SER A 76 9.28 -14.24 9.35
CA SER A 76 8.21 -14.67 10.26
C SER A 76 7.20 -13.56 10.53
N ASN A 77 7.67 -12.32 10.70
CA ASN A 77 6.77 -11.17 10.91
C ASN A 77 5.94 -10.86 9.66
N VAL A 78 6.54 -10.90 8.48
CA VAL A 78 5.81 -10.71 7.21
C VAL A 78 4.73 -11.78 7.07
N LEU A 79 5.05 -13.05 7.34
CA LEU A 79 4.06 -14.14 7.27
C LEU A 79 2.88 -13.90 8.21
N LYS A 80 3.14 -13.50 9.46
CA LYS A 80 2.09 -13.17 10.44
C LYS A 80 1.23 -12.00 9.95
N LEU A 81 1.85 -10.94 9.45
CA LEU A 81 1.14 -9.79 8.91
C LEU A 81 0.28 -10.16 7.70
N THR A 82 0.76 -11.04 6.83
CA THR A 82 -0.04 -11.55 5.69
C THR A 82 -1.29 -12.29 6.19
N GLN A 83 -1.14 -13.18 7.17
CA GLN A 83 -2.29 -13.91 7.75
C GLN A 83 -3.32 -12.97 8.38
N GLU A 84 -2.85 -11.97 9.15
CA GLU A 84 -3.73 -10.96 9.74
C GLU A 84 -4.43 -10.11 8.67
N ASN A 85 -3.71 -9.72 7.62
CA ASN A 85 -4.28 -8.95 6.52
C ASN A 85 -5.36 -9.74 5.78
N GLU A 86 -5.11 -11.02 5.47
CA GLU A 86 -6.10 -11.91 4.85
C GLU A 86 -7.37 -12.04 5.72
N LYS A 87 -7.19 -12.21 7.04
CA LYS A 87 -8.31 -12.25 7.98
C LYS A 87 -9.13 -10.96 7.96
N LEU A 88 -8.45 -9.80 8.04
CA LEU A 88 -9.12 -8.50 8.01
C LEU A 88 -9.83 -8.25 6.68
N GLN A 89 -9.24 -8.66 5.56
CA GLN A 89 -9.89 -8.58 4.25
C GLN A 89 -11.15 -9.45 4.18
N ALA A 90 -11.11 -10.66 4.74
CA ALA A 90 -12.28 -11.53 4.80
C ALA A 90 -13.41 -10.90 5.64
N GLU A 91 -13.06 -10.29 6.78
CA GLU A 91 -14.01 -9.58 7.63
C GLU A 91 -14.63 -8.37 6.92
N LEU A 92 -13.82 -7.56 6.24
CA LEU A 92 -14.30 -6.43 5.43
C LEU A 92 -15.27 -6.89 4.34
N ARG A 93 -14.95 -7.97 3.61
CA ARG A 93 -15.87 -8.52 2.60
C ARG A 93 -17.19 -8.96 3.23
N ALA A 94 -17.14 -9.68 4.35
CA ALA A 94 -18.35 -10.13 5.05
C ALA A 94 -19.20 -8.94 5.53
N MET A 95 -18.58 -7.86 6.01
CA MET A 95 -19.28 -6.64 6.40
C MET A 95 -19.90 -5.93 5.19
N SER A 96 -19.18 -5.83 4.07
CA SER A 96 -19.68 -5.23 2.83
C SER A 96 -20.86 -6.00 2.26
N GLU A 97 -20.80 -7.34 2.22
CA GLU A 97 -21.92 -8.18 1.77
C GLU A 97 -23.16 -7.98 2.64
N ARG A 98 -22.97 -7.88 3.97
CA ARG A 98 -24.05 -7.61 4.91
C ARG A 98 -24.68 -6.24 4.66
N LEU A 99 -23.86 -5.22 4.41
CA LEU A 99 -24.33 -3.87 4.12
C LEU A 99 -25.12 -3.84 2.81
N GLU A 100 -24.59 -4.44 1.75
CA GLU A 100 -25.26 -4.52 0.46
C GLU A 100 -26.61 -5.25 0.55
N ALA A 101 -26.67 -6.37 1.30
CA ALA A 101 -27.91 -7.07 1.54
C ALA A 101 -28.94 -6.20 2.30
N ALA A 102 -28.50 -5.40 3.26
CA ALA A 102 -29.37 -4.49 4.00
C ALA A 102 -29.89 -3.37 3.09
N GLU A 103 -29.03 -2.78 2.25
CA GLU A 103 -29.40 -1.74 1.29
C GLU A 103 -30.40 -2.26 0.26
N ARG A 104 -30.19 -3.48 -0.28
CA ARG A 104 -31.15 -4.12 -1.19
C ARG A 104 -32.51 -4.32 -0.54
N ARG A 105 -32.55 -4.83 0.70
CA ARG A 105 -33.80 -5.00 1.45
C ARG A 105 -34.51 -3.67 1.67
N GLN A 106 -33.77 -2.62 2.04
CA GLN A 106 -34.34 -1.29 2.25
C GLN A 106 -34.95 -0.74 0.95
N LYS A 107 -34.25 -0.87 -0.18
CA LYS A 107 -34.73 -0.44 -1.49
C LYS A 107 -36.02 -1.18 -1.88
N GLU A 108 -36.06 -2.50 -1.69
CA GLU A 108 -37.25 -3.31 -1.98
C GLU A 108 -38.45 -2.90 -1.11
N LEU A 109 -38.23 -2.68 0.20
CA LEU A 109 -39.29 -2.22 1.10
C LEU A 109 -39.84 -0.85 0.69
N ASN A 110 -38.97 0.09 0.33
CA ASN A 110 -39.37 1.42 -0.13
C ASN A 110 -40.17 1.34 -1.44
N GLN A 111 -39.74 0.50 -2.39
CA GLN A 111 -40.45 0.29 -3.65
C GLN A 111 -41.84 -0.33 -3.43
N ARG A 112 -41.94 -1.37 -2.57
CA ARG A 112 -43.23 -1.98 -2.21
C ARG A 112 -44.16 -1.00 -1.51
N ALA A 113 -43.63 -0.16 -0.62
CA ALA A 113 -44.41 0.87 0.05
C ALA A 113 -44.97 1.90 -0.94
N ALA A 114 -44.16 2.34 -1.89
CA ALA A 114 -44.57 3.27 -2.95
C ALA A 114 -45.61 2.65 -3.91
N ALA A 115 -45.45 1.38 -4.30
CA ALA A 115 -46.42 0.69 -5.14
C ALA A 115 -47.79 0.56 -4.43
N ARG A 116 -47.79 0.18 -3.14
CA ARG A 116 -49.02 0.08 -2.34
C ARG A 116 -49.73 1.42 -2.08
N SER A 117 -49.00 2.53 -2.06
CA SER A 117 -49.65 3.85 -1.95
C SER A 117 -50.28 4.26 -3.29
N GLN A 118 -49.63 3.96 -4.43
CA GLN A 118 -50.21 4.21 -5.74
C GLN A 118 -51.49 3.40 -5.99
N GLU A 119 -51.49 2.09 -5.69
CA GLU A 119 -52.68 1.24 -5.85
C GLU A 119 -53.88 1.75 -5.03
N ARG A 120 -53.64 2.18 -3.78
CA ARG A 120 -54.71 2.74 -2.93
C ARG A 120 -55.28 4.06 -3.46
N ASN A 121 -54.46 4.88 -4.12
CA ASN A 121 -54.91 6.16 -4.68
C ASN A 121 -55.68 5.99 -6.00
N ILE A 122 -55.48 4.89 -6.74
CA ILE A 122 -56.17 4.63 -8.01
C ILE A 122 -57.53 3.94 -7.77
N SER A 123 -57.68 3.22 -6.67
CA SER A 123 -58.88 2.46 -6.33
C SER A 123 -59.91 3.21 -5.46
N SER A 124 -59.69 4.51 -5.22
CA SER A 124 -60.55 5.38 -4.41
C SER A 124 -61.08 6.55 -5.22
#